data_AF-A0A223AR44-F1
#
_entry.id   AF-A0A223AR44-F1
#
_cell.length_a   1.000
_cell.length_b   1.000
_cell.length_c   1.000
_cell.angle_alpha   90.00
_cell.angle_beta   90.00
_cell.angle_gamma   90.00
#
_symmetry.space_group_name_H-M   'P 1'
#
loop_
_entity.id
_entity.type
_entity.pdbx_description
1 polymer ?
#
loop_
_entity_poly.entity_id
_entity_poly.type
_entity_poly.pdbx_seq_one_letter_code
_entity_poly.pdbx_strand_id
1 'polypeptide(L)'
;MKAYERIPEWNKLIFRELTPEEKEDYATYGWSCMVENLPEYGEEVLVTDGVSVWLDSFDVDECIYLSGTDSEIDGVIAWLPLPAPYKGE
;
A
#
# COMPACT_ATOMS: atom_id res chain seq x y z
N MET A 1 14.97 -16.64 17.19
CA MET A 1 14.28 -16.60 15.89
C MET A 1 14.52 -15.24 15.24
N LYS A 2 14.74 -15.17 13.92
CA LYS A 2 14.79 -13.89 13.20
C LYS A 2 13.41 -13.65 12.57
N ALA A 3 12.84 -12.45 12.78
CA ALA A 3 11.56 -12.07 12.16
C ALA A 3 11.67 -12.00 10.63
N TYR A 4 12.84 -11.59 10.13
CA TYR A 4 13.18 -11.61 8.72
C TYR A 4 14.57 -12.21 8.51
N GLU A 5 14.79 -12.93 7.41
CA GLU A 5 16.13 -13.42 7.06
C GLU A 5 17.09 -12.25 6.76
N ARG A 6 16.56 -11.18 6.17
CA ARG A 6 17.19 -9.87 5.95
C ARG A 6 16.20 -8.80 6.40
N ILE A 7 16.65 -7.79 7.14
CA ILE A 7 15.77 -6.68 7.58
C ILE A 7 15.25 -6.00 6.31
N PRO A 8 13.93 -6.05 6.04
CA PRO A 8 13.36 -5.41 4.86
C PRO A 8 13.37 -3.89 5.04
N GLU A 9 13.50 -3.18 3.92
CA GLU A 9 13.33 -1.74 3.87
C GLU A 9 11.87 -1.40 3.59
N TRP A 10 11.41 -0.26 4.09
CA TRP A 10 10.07 0.24 3.80
C TRP A 10 9.90 0.55 2.32
N ASN A 11 8.88 -0.03 1.71
CA ASN A 11 8.47 0.26 0.34
C ASN A 11 7.65 1.54 0.34
N LYS A 12 8.27 2.66 -0.04
CA LYS A 12 7.59 3.95 -0.10
C LYS A 12 6.55 3.95 -1.23
N LEU A 13 5.34 4.41 -0.93
CA LEU A 13 4.32 4.65 -1.94
C LEU A 13 4.73 5.82 -2.83
N ILE A 14 4.50 5.69 -4.13
CA ILE A 14 4.83 6.72 -5.11
C ILE A 14 3.53 7.26 -5.68
N PHE A 15 3.22 8.51 -5.32
CA PHE A 15 2.11 9.25 -5.90
C PHE A 15 2.62 10.02 -7.11
N ARG A 16 2.06 9.73 -8.28
CA ARG A 16 2.36 10.46 -9.52
C ARG A 16 1.12 11.08 -10.10
N GLU A 17 1.28 12.21 -10.77
CA GLU A 17 0.20 12.77 -11.57
C GLU A 17 -0.14 11.86 -12.76
N LEU A 18 -1.41 11.89 -13.17
CA LEU A 18 -1.85 11.25 -14.40
C LEU A 18 -1.24 11.95 -15.61
N THR A 19 -0.83 11.16 -16.60
CA THR A 19 -0.47 11.68 -17.92
C THR A 19 -1.70 12.21 -18.65
N PRO A 20 -1.56 13.07 -19.69
CA PRO A 20 -2.72 13.58 -20.42
C PRO A 20 -3.62 12.50 -21.03
N GLU A 21 -3.04 11.40 -21.50
CA GLU A 21 -3.77 10.25 -22.04
C GLU A 21 -4.57 9.53 -20.93
N GLU A 22 -3.92 9.23 -19.80
CA GLU A 22 -4.60 8.64 -18.63
C GLU A 22 -5.68 9.58 -18.08
N LYS A 23 -5.50 10.90 -18.12
CA LYS A 23 -6.55 11.85 -17.72
C LYS A 23 -7.78 11.77 -18.60
N GLU A 24 -7.63 11.47 -19.89
CA GLU A 24 -8.74 11.26 -20.82
C GLU A 24 -9.42 9.91 -20.54
N ASP A 25 -8.65 8.84 -20.37
CA ASP A 25 -9.15 7.50 -20.09
C ASP A 25 -9.85 7.38 -18.73
N TYR A 26 -9.33 8.08 -17.71
CA TYR A 26 -9.87 8.08 -16.35
C TYR A 26 -10.74 9.30 -16.03
N ALA A 27 -11.11 10.10 -17.04
CA ALA A 27 -11.91 11.31 -16.86
C ALA A 27 -13.22 11.09 -16.09
N THR A 28 -13.81 9.89 -16.21
CA THR A 28 -15.07 9.51 -15.54
C THR A 28 -14.90 9.11 -14.08
N TYR A 29 -13.69 8.73 -13.66
CA TYR A 29 -13.42 8.19 -12.32
C TYR A 29 -12.98 9.27 -11.31
N GLY A 30 -12.76 10.51 -11.77
CA GLY A 30 -12.36 11.62 -10.89
C GLY A 30 -10.97 11.46 -10.28
N TRP A 31 -10.16 10.53 -10.78
CA TRP A 31 -8.81 10.29 -10.30
C TRP A 31 -7.91 11.49 -10.56
N SER A 32 -7.13 11.88 -9.55
CA SER A 32 -6.16 12.98 -9.65
C SER A 32 -4.71 12.50 -9.71
N CYS A 33 -4.45 11.26 -9.27
CA CYS A 33 -3.12 10.67 -9.23
C CYS A 33 -3.16 9.14 -9.40
N MET A 34 -2.01 8.56 -9.78
CA MET A 34 -1.75 7.13 -9.72
C MET A 34 -0.84 6.83 -8.53
N VAL A 35 -1.05 5.65 -7.94
CA VAL A 35 -0.19 5.12 -6.87
C VAL A 35 0.60 3.94 -7.42
N GLU A 36 1.92 4.02 -7.29
CA GLU A 36 2.84 2.97 -7.71
C GLU A 36 3.57 2.37 -6.50
N ASN A 37 4.28 1.27 -6.76
CA ASN A 37 5.03 0.52 -5.76
C ASN A 37 4.12 -0.05 -4.64
N LEU A 38 2.96 -0.58 -5.03
CA LEU A 38 2.00 -1.25 -4.16
C LEU A 38 2.40 -2.73 -3.92
N PRO A 39 1.97 -3.33 -2.81
CA PRO A 39 2.02 -4.79 -2.64
C PRO A 39 1.01 -5.48 -3.58
N GLU A 40 0.93 -6.81 -3.53
CA GLU A 40 -0.16 -7.51 -4.21
C GLU A 40 -1.51 -7.14 -3.56
N TYR A 41 -2.56 -6.93 -4.38
CA TYR A 41 -3.89 -6.62 -3.85
C TYR A 41 -4.42 -7.77 -2.98
N GLY A 42 -4.97 -7.43 -1.82
CA GLY A 42 -5.39 -8.38 -0.79
C GLY A 42 -4.26 -9.01 0.03
N GLU A 43 -2.99 -8.68 -0.22
CA GLU A 43 -1.87 -9.09 0.64
C GLU A 43 -1.91 -8.30 1.96
N GLU A 44 -1.92 -9.00 3.09
CA GLU A 44 -1.74 -8.37 4.40
C GLU A 44 -0.28 -7.93 4.57
N VAL A 45 -0.10 -6.63 4.83
CA VAL A 45 1.20 -5.99 4.99
C VAL A 45 1.19 -5.06 6.21
N LEU A 46 2.37 -4.70 6.69
CA LEU A 46 2.49 -3.60 7.64
C LEU A 46 2.53 -2.29 6.88
N VAL A 47 1.73 -1.30 7.29
CA VAL A 47 1.71 0.04 6.72
C VAL A 47 2.09 1.08 7.77
N THR A 48 2.46 2.28 7.32
CA THR A 48 2.80 3.39 8.22
C THR A 48 2.44 4.75 7.62
N ASP A 49 2.04 5.68 8.48
CA ASP A 49 1.90 7.12 8.24
C ASP A 49 3.17 7.91 8.62
N GLY A 50 4.21 7.22 9.10
CA GLY A 50 5.43 7.82 9.66
C GLY A 50 5.38 8.06 11.18
N VAL A 51 4.25 7.79 11.83
CA VAL A 51 4.06 7.89 13.30
C VAL A 51 3.72 6.53 13.90
N SER A 52 2.78 5.82 13.29
CA SER A 52 2.25 4.53 13.74
C SER A 52 2.49 3.44 12.70
N VAL A 53 2.45 2.18 13.13
CA VAL A 53 2.53 1.00 12.26
C VAL A 53 1.38 0.07 12.59
N TRP A 54 0.65 -0.38 11.57
CA TRP A 54 -0.47 -1.31 11.71
C TRP A 54 -0.55 -2.30 10.54
N LEU A 55 -1.38 -3.32 10.70
CA LEU A 55 -1.65 -4.32 9.67
C LEU A 55 -2.79 -3.82 8.77
N ASP A 56 -2.60 -3.92 7.46
CA ASP A 56 -3.63 -3.57 6.49
C ASP A 56 -3.40 -4.30 5.15
N SER A 57 -4.34 -4.15 4.23
CA SER A 57 -4.27 -4.66 2.86
C SER A 57 -4.75 -3.61 1.88
N PHE A 58 -4.17 -3.59 0.68
CA PHE A 58 -4.56 -2.68 -0.38
C PHE A 58 -5.55 -3.38 -1.29
N ASP A 59 -6.63 -2.71 -1.66
CA ASP A 59 -7.62 -3.19 -2.62
C ASP A 59 -8.01 -2.07 -3.59
N VAL A 60 -8.73 -2.45 -4.65
CA VAL A 60 -9.21 -1.53 -5.68
C VAL A 60 -10.68 -1.79 -5.98
N ASP A 61 -11.47 -0.73 -5.92
CA ASP A 61 -12.84 -0.69 -6.46
C ASP A 61 -12.96 0.54 -7.37
N GLU A 62 -13.58 1.63 -6.90
CA GLU A 62 -13.56 2.92 -7.62
C GLU A 62 -12.22 3.64 -7.48
N CYS A 63 -11.48 3.42 -6.40
CA CYS A 63 -10.12 3.91 -6.15
C CYS A 63 -9.33 2.87 -5.36
N ILE A 64 -8.02 3.08 -5.21
CA ILE A 64 -7.19 2.28 -4.32
C ILE A 64 -7.46 2.72 -2.88
N TYR A 65 -7.66 1.77 -1.98
CA TYR A 65 -7.92 2.03 -0.57
C TYR A 65 -7.32 0.94 0.33
N LEU A 66 -7.31 1.20 1.64
CA LEU A 66 -6.89 0.26 2.68
C LEU A 66 -8.11 -0.50 3.21
N SER A 67 -8.22 -1.79 2.91
CA SER A 67 -9.42 -2.58 3.20
C SER A 67 -9.52 -3.11 4.64
N GLY A 68 -8.40 -3.23 5.35
CA GLY A 68 -8.38 -3.64 6.75
C GLY A 68 -8.91 -2.56 7.69
N THR A 69 -8.73 -1.29 7.33
CA THR A 69 -9.17 -0.12 8.11
C THR A 69 -10.26 0.72 7.44
N ASP A 70 -10.65 0.40 6.21
CA ASP A 70 -11.58 1.20 5.39
C ASP A 70 -11.11 2.65 5.25
N SER A 71 -9.79 2.82 5.06
CA SER A 71 -9.12 4.13 5.02
C SER A 71 -8.64 4.48 3.60
N GLU A 72 -8.57 5.77 3.33
CA GLU A 72 -8.05 6.29 2.07
C GLU A 72 -6.55 6.03 1.92
N ILE A 73 -6.10 5.89 0.67
CA ILE A 73 -4.70 5.59 0.34
C ILE A 73 -3.71 6.69 0.77
N ASP A 74 -4.16 7.93 0.94
CA ASP A 74 -3.34 9.06 1.39
C ASP A 74 -3.07 9.07 2.90
N GLY A 75 -3.70 8.15 3.65
CA GLY A 75 -3.45 7.93 5.07
C GLY A 75 -2.12 7.22 5.38
N VAL A 76 -1.42 6.71 4.36
CA VAL A 76 -0.17 5.94 4.51
C VAL A 76 0.91 6.42 3.53
N ILE A 77 2.17 6.22 3.91
CA ILE A 77 3.33 6.66 3.12
C ILE A 77 4.23 5.51 2.67
N ALA A 78 4.17 4.35 3.34
CA ALA A 78 4.98 3.18 3.01
C ALA A 78 4.36 1.89 3.56
N TRP A 79 4.82 0.75 3.02
CA TRP A 79 4.44 -0.58 3.48
C TRP A 79 5.65 -1.53 3.59
N LEU A 80 5.45 -2.66 4.27
CA LEU A 80 6.45 -3.69 4.51
C LEU A 80 5.79 -5.07 4.50
N PRO A 81 6.38 -6.09 3.85
CA PRO A 81 5.85 -7.45 3.92
C PRO A 81 5.89 -7.98 5.36
N LEU A 82 4.99 -8.89 5.68
CA LEU A 82 4.95 -9.52 7.00
C LEU A 82 6.21 -10.33 7.30
N PRO A 83 6.64 -10.37 8.57
CA PRO A 83 7.73 -11.23 8.98
C PRO A 83 7.37 -12.70 8.81
N ALA A 84 8.40 -13.54 8.67
CA ALA A 84 8.20 -14.97 8.61
C ALA A 84 7.44 -15.44 9.88
N PRO A 85 6.40 -16.28 9.72
CA PRO A 85 5.61 -16.75 10.85
C PRO A 85 6.50 -17.39 11.93
N TYR A 86 6.15 -17.16 13.20
CA TYR A 86 6.81 -17.85 14.31
C TYR A 86 6.56 -19.36 14.21
N LYS A 87 7.63 -20.16 14.15
CA LYS A 87 7.55 -21.61 13.93
C LYS A 87 7.64 -22.44 15.23
N GLY A 88 7.80 -21.80 16.39
CA GLY A 88 8.11 -22.50 17.64
C GLY A 88 9.53 -23.09 17.65
N GLU A 89 9.98 -23.51 18.83
CA GLU A 89 11.03 -24.55 18.98
C GLU A 89 10.38 -25.93 19.08
#